data_AF-A0A3A0FXK3-F1
#
_entry.id   AF-A0A3A0FXK3-F1
#
_cell.length_a   1.000
_cell.length_b   1.000
_cell.length_c   1.000
_cell.angle_alpha   90.00
_cell.angle_beta   90.00
_cell.angle_gamma   90.00
#
_symmetry.space_group_name_H-M   'P 1'
#
loop_
_entity.id
_entity.type
_entity.pdbx_description
1 polymer ?
#
loop_
_entity_poly.entity_id
_entity_poly.type
_entity_poly.pdbx_seq_one_letter_code
_entity_poly.pdbx_strand_id
1 'polypeptide(L)'
;MAILQALISMIGRSAGKILNAVFGWAVRALFGSTSGTEQTLLTGLVAGAAVWPLLLGGVAFPRVAAFALAFVPIPDTTPDWIIRAVWVALALAVPVALGLVLAAKQPPGAPRESVVMRAARGFPLTLGIAIAFWISFVAVPLQRIATLVRRHEDAYVPLVTTRDAYGETAERICKVLDQAGYALARREPSWWVRAPMTALRKLGGAAMRGYVPERLAHFAGPELAVTLHPSSLLLRGEPDATVVAHGLVVESLAAGEALQTTDPDAQRLEREITRVWRTLDEHPAHVGSALLASRVNDIARELTETSIEYDDWQILYRQLLQLDRALRGEPQLLACNQTDGTGDISMAQAARPYAGERTPSGAAAQLSTGDLLREITSKASLLALKEVELARAELKEHVDSQIAMAKALAVAAVFGLAAFLLLLVAGVFALTQFFEGWLAALIVAGVCLLVAAVTGWLGWRKRLTRPLARTRRTLKEDLQWAKEAVA
;
A
#
# COMPACT_ATOMS: atom_id res chain seq x y z
N MET A 1 -20.60 -30.97 17.04
CA MET A 1 -21.39 -29.83 16.51
C MET A 1 -20.80 -28.47 16.88
N ALA A 2 -20.61 -28.12 18.16
CA ALA A 2 -20.11 -26.80 18.56
C ALA A 2 -18.71 -26.43 18.00
N ILE A 3 -17.77 -27.37 17.96
CA ILE A 3 -16.42 -27.15 17.39
C ILE A 3 -16.50 -26.91 15.87
N LEU A 4 -17.39 -27.63 15.17
CA LEU A 4 -17.60 -27.47 13.73
C LEU A 4 -18.26 -26.11 13.42
N GLN A 5 -19.24 -25.68 14.21
CA GLN A 5 -19.83 -24.34 14.10
C GLN A 5 -18.82 -23.23 14.42
N ALA A 6 -17.96 -23.42 15.42
CA ALA A 6 -16.90 -22.47 15.75
C ALA A 6 -15.88 -22.36 14.60
N LEU A 7 -15.47 -23.48 13.99
CA LEU A 7 -14.60 -23.52 12.82
C LEU A 7 -15.26 -22.87 11.59
N ILE A 8 -16.51 -23.19 11.29
CA ILE A 8 -17.26 -22.58 10.17
C ILE A 8 -17.44 -21.07 10.39
N SER A 9 -17.74 -20.64 11.61
CA SER A 9 -17.85 -19.21 11.97
C SER A 9 -16.50 -18.48 11.87
N MET A 10 -15.41 -19.15 12.24
CA MET A 10 -14.05 -18.59 12.15
C MET A 10 -13.57 -18.50 10.70
N ILE A 11 -13.86 -19.53 9.89
CA ILE A 11 -13.60 -19.55 8.45
C ILE A 11 -14.46 -18.49 7.74
N GLY A 12 -15.75 -18.36 8.07
CA GLY A 12 -16.62 -17.33 7.50
C GLY A 12 -16.13 -15.91 7.83
N ARG A 13 -15.75 -15.64 9.09
CA ARG A 13 -15.21 -14.34 9.50
C ARG A 13 -13.85 -14.03 8.88
N SER A 14 -12.98 -15.03 8.72
CA SER A 14 -11.67 -14.85 8.07
C SER A 14 -11.81 -14.71 6.55
N ALA A 15 -12.68 -15.48 5.91
CA ALA A 15 -12.97 -15.39 4.49
C ALA A 15 -13.49 -13.99 4.12
N GLY A 16 -14.39 -13.42 4.93
CA GLY A 16 -14.86 -12.04 4.72
C GLY A 16 -13.73 -11.00 4.81
N LYS A 17 -12.83 -11.13 5.79
CA LYS A 17 -11.66 -10.23 5.92
C LYS A 17 -10.68 -10.37 4.77
N ILE A 18 -10.40 -11.60 4.35
CA ILE A 18 -9.51 -11.88 3.20
C ILE A 18 -10.13 -11.33 1.92
N LEU A 19 -11.42 -11.58 1.68
CA LEU A 19 -12.12 -11.07 0.52
C LEU A 19 -12.10 -9.54 0.46
N ASN A 20 -12.35 -8.87 1.60
CA ASN A 20 -12.29 -7.41 1.68
C ASN A 20 -10.86 -6.88 1.43
N ALA A 21 -9.84 -7.55 1.95
CA ALA A 21 -8.45 -7.19 1.70
C ALA A 21 -8.07 -7.35 0.22
N VAL A 22 -8.41 -8.50 -0.40
CA VAL A 22 -8.16 -8.78 -1.82
C VAL A 22 -8.91 -7.79 -2.71
N PHE A 23 -10.18 -7.50 -2.38
CA PHE A 23 -10.97 -6.50 -3.07
C PHE A 23 -10.30 -5.11 -3.00
N GLY A 24 -9.88 -4.68 -1.81
CA GLY A 24 -9.17 -3.42 -1.62
C GLY A 24 -7.82 -3.36 -2.34
N TRP A 25 -7.10 -4.49 -2.46
CA TRP A 25 -5.88 -4.56 -3.25
C TRP A 25 -6.16 -4.46 -4.76
N ALA A 26 -7.20 -5.13 -5.25
CA ALA A 26 -7.59 -5.09 -6.66
C ALA A 26 -8.03 -3.67 -7.08
N VAL A 27 -8.83 -2.99 -6.25
CA VAL A 27 -9.24 -1.60 -6.50
C VAL A 27 -8.02 -0.68 -6.57
N ARG A 28 -7.11 -0.76 -5.58
CA ARG A 28 -5.86 0.04 -5.59
C ARG A 28 -4.95 -0.31 -6.76
N ALA A 29 -4.88 -1.56 -7.18
CA ALA A 29 -4.08 -1.94 -8.35
C ALA A 29 -4.63 -1.37 -9.66
N LEU A 30 -5.95 -1.14 -9.75
CA LEU A 30 -6.60 -0.59 -10.93
C LEU A 30 -6.54 0.93 -10.99
N PHE A 31 -6.76 1.61 -9.85
CA PHE A 31 -6.95 3.06 -9.80
C PHE A 31 -5.91 3.81 -8.96
N GLY A 32 -4.98 3.10 -8.32
CA GLY A 32 -4.00 3.67 -7.39
C GLY A 32 -4.61 4.12 -6.06
N SER A 33 -3.88 4.99 -5.36
CA SER A 33 -4.36 5.73 -4.18
C SER A 33 -5.01 7.04 -4.62
N THR A 34 -6.24 7.29 -4.18
CA THR A 34 -7.00 8.52 -4.43
C THR A 34 -7.53 9.05 -3.11
N SER A 35 -7.94 10.33 -3.05
CA SER A 35 -8.57 10.92 -1.86
C SER A 35 -9.71 10.05 -1.32
N GLY A 36 -9.96 10.07 0.00
CA GLY A 36 -10.93 9.17 0.64
C GLY A 36 -12.34 9.20 0.03
N THR A 37 -12.81 10.38 -0.38
CA THR A 37 -14.13 10.54 -1.03
C THR A 37 -14.16 9.92 -2.43
N GLU A 38 -13.12 10.15 -3.23
CA GLU A 38 -13.02 9.58 -4.59
C GLU A 38 -12.79 8.08 -4.54
N GLN A 39 -11.98 7.60 -3.59
CA GLN A 39 -11.73 6.19 -3.38
C GLN A 39 -13.02 5.44 -3.01
N THR A 40 -13.87 6.03 -2.16
CA THR A 40 -15.16 5.44 -1.80
C THR A 40 -16.06 5.29 -3.04
N LEU A 41 -16.10 6.31 -3.90
CA LEU A 41 -16.86 6.27 -5.14
C LEU A 41 -16.31 5.22 -6.12
N LEU A 42 -15.00 5.17 -6.34
CA LEU A 42 -14.36 4.18 -7.22
C LEU A 42 -14.58 2.75 -6.69
N THR A 43 -14.45 2.56 -5.38
CA THR A 43 -14.73 1.29 -4.70
C THR A 43 -16.16 0.83 -4.95
N GLY A 44 -17.14 1.75 -4.85
CA GLY A 44 -18.54 1.48 -5.16
C GLY A 44 -18.78 1.13 -6.64
N LEU A 45 -18.17 1.86 -7.57
CA LEU A 45 -18.26 1.59 -9.01
C LEU A 45 -17.68 0.21 -9.36
N VAL A 46 -16.52 -0.13 -8.80
CA VAL A 46 -15.87 -1.43 -9.01
C VAL A 46 -16.68 -2.55 -8.39
N ALA A 47 -17.25 -2.36 -7.19
CA ALA A 47 -18.14 -3.33 -6.58
C ALA A 47 -19.36 -3.62 -7.46
N GLY A 48 -20.00 -2.58 -7.99
CA GLY A 48 -21.12 -2.71 -8.92
C GLY A 48 -20.73 -3.48 -10.19
N ALA A 49 -19.60 -3.12 -10.80
CA ALA A 49 -19.08 -3.81 -11.98
C ALA A 49 -18.68 -5.26 -11.70
N ALA A 50 -18.07 -5.56 -10.54
CA ALA A 50 -17.65 -6.90 -10.16
C ALA A 50 -18.82 -7.87 -10.03
N VAL A 51 -19.97 -7.39 -9.54
CA VAL A 51 -21.21 -8.15 -9.39
C VAL A 51 -21.98 -8.30 -10.72
N TRP A 52 -21.72 -7.44 -11.71
CA TRP A 52 -22.47 -7.44 -12.96
C TRP A 52 -22.41 -8.76 -13.78
N PRO A 53 -21.25 -9.45 -13.93
CA PRO A 53 -21.21 -10.77 -14.55
C PRO A 53 -22.05 -11.82 -13.82
N LEU A 54 -22.12 -11.73 -12.48
CA LEU A 54 -22.99 -12.59 -11.69
C LEU A 54 -24.44 -12.32 -12.09
N LEU A 55 -24.86 -11.04 -12.13
CA LEU A 55 -26.19 -10.58 -12.58
C LEU A 55 -26.57 -11.14 -13.95
N LEU A 56 -25.69 -11.05 -14.94
CA LEU A 56 -25.93 -11.65 -16.26
C LEU A 56 -26.08 -13.17 -16.18
N GLY A 57 -25.24 -13.83 -15.38
CA GLY A 57 -25.31 -15.27 -15.14
C GLY A 57 -26.64 -15.71 -14.51
N GLY A 58 -27.20 -14.94 -13.57
CA GLY A 58 -28.49 -15.27 -12.96
C GLY A 58 -29.69 -15.02 -13.88
N VAL A 59 -29.58 -14.10 -14.83
CA VAL A 59 -30.58 -13.93 -15.90
C VAL A 59 -30.57 -15.13 -16.85
N ALA A 60 -29.38 -15.59 -17.26
CA ALA A 60 -29.23 -16.73 -18.18
C ALA A 60 -29.50 -18.08 -17.48
N PHE A 61 -29.10 -18.23 -16.22
CA PHE A 61 -29.16 -19.46 -15.44
C PHE A 61 -29.82 -19.19 -14.08
N PRO A 62 -31.12 -19.50 -13.91
CA PRO A 62 -31.86 -19.22 -12.67
C PRO A 62 -31.25 -19.85 -11.41
N ARG A 63 -30.49 -20.95 -11.55
CA ARG A 63 -29.77 -21.60 -10.45
C ARG A 63 -28.69 -20.68 -9.83
N VAL A 64 -28.06 -19.83 -10.64
CA VAL A 64 -27.06 -18.86 -10.16
C VAL A 64 -27.74 -17.77 -9.34
N ALA A 65 -28.91 -17.30 -9.79
CA ALA A 65 -29.73 -16.36 -9.02
C ALA A 65 -30.20 -16.96 -7.70
N ALA A 66 -30.66 -18.21 -7.70
CA ALA A 66 -31.08 -18.92 -6.50
C ALA A 66 -29.93 -19.08 -5.48
N PHE A 67 -28.71 -19.37 -5.95
CA PHE A 67 -27.53 -19.45 -5.08
C PHE A 67 -27.21 -18.09 -4.42
N ALA A 68 -27.23 -17.01 -5.21
CA ALA A 68 -26.98 -15.66 -4.68
C ALA A 68 -28.07 -15.21 -3.69
N LEU A 69 -29.32 -15.59 -3.96
CA LEU A 69 -30.48 -15.29 -3.12
C LEU A 69 -30.64 -16.21 -1.92
N ALA A 70 -29.86 -17.29 -1.81
CA ALA A 70 -29.90 -18.18 -0.64
C ALA A 70 -29.55 -17.47 0.68
N PHE A 71 -28.90 -16.30 0.60
CA PHE A 71 -28.56 -15.45 1.74
C PHE A 71 -29.61 -14.36 2.03
N VAL A 72 -30.65 -14.26 1.19
CA VAL A 72 -31.76 -13.32 1.35
C VAL A 72 -33.01 -14.14 1.70
N PRO A 73 -33.67 -13.90 2.84
CA PRO A 73 -34.91 -14.60 3.15
C PRO A 73 -36.00 -14.17 2.16
N ILE A 74 -36.30 -15.04 1.19
CA ILE A 74 -37.37 -14.84 0.22
C ILE A 74 -38.58 -15.69 0.65
N PRO A 75 -39.79 -15.11 0.76
CA PRO A 75 -41.00 -15.88 1.01
C PRO A 75 -41.23 -16.92 -0.09
N ASP A 76 -41.61 -18.14 0.29
CA ASP A 76 -41.89 -19.28 -0.61
C ASP A 76 -42.99 -18.99 -1.65
N THR A 77 -43.75 -17.90 -1.46
CA THR A 77 -44.81 -17.42 -2.36
C THR A 77 -44.32 -16.54 -3.50
N THR A 78 -43.02 -16.25 -3.59
CA THR A 78 -42.48 -15.34 -4.61
C THR A 78 -42.38 -16.04 -5.97
N PRO A 79 -43.08 -15.59 -7.02
CA PRO A 79 -42.99 -16.21 -8.34
C PRO A 79 -41.59 -16.06 -8.96
N ASP A 80 -41.10 -17.13 -9.61
CA ASP A 80 -39.79 -17.17 -10.29
C ASP A 80 -39.59 -16.05 -11.33
N TRP A 81 -40.68 -15.62 -11.99
CA TRP A 81 -40.62 -14.55 -12.99
C TRP A 81 -40.29 -13.18 -12.37
N ILE A 82 -40.69 -12.93 -11.11
CA ILE A 82 -40.34 -11.70 -10.39
C ILE A 82 -38.84 -11.69 -10.11
N ILE A 83 -38.29 -12.82 -9.68
CA ILE A 83 -36.84 -12.96 -9.46
C ILE A 83 -36.09 -12.65 -10.76
N ARG A 84 -36.51 -13.22 -11.90
CA ARG A 84 -35.90 -12.91 -13.20
C ARG A 84 -36.05 -11.44 -13.60
N ALA A 85 -37.23 -10.84 -13.39
CA ALA A 85 -37.48 -9.44 -13.71
C ALA A 85 -36.58 -8.50 -12.87
N VAL A 86 -36.45 -8.78 -11.57
CA VAL A 86 -35.53 -8.05 -10.67
C VAL A 86 -34.08 -8.21 -11.11
N TRP A 87 -33.65 -9.42 -11.47
CA TRP A 87 -32.29 -9.66 -11.96
C TRP A 87 -32.00 -8.95 -13.29
N VAL A 88 -32.94 -8.95 -14.24
CA VAL A 88 -32.83 -8.17 -15.49
C VAL A 88 -32.77 -6.68 -15.20
N ALA A 89 -33.64 -6.18 -14.31
CA ALA A 89 -33.64 -4.78 -13.92
C ALA A 89 -32.30 -4.36 -13.29
N LEU A 90 -31.75 -5.17 -12.38
CA LEU A 90 -30.42 -4.94 -11.78
C LEU A 90 -29.30 -5.01 -12.83
N ALA A 91 -29.34 -5.99 -13.73
CA ALA A 91 -28.35 -6.15 -14.79
C ALA A 91 -28.33 -4.97 -15.78
N LEU A 92 -29.46 -4.28 -15.98
CA LEU A 92 -29.56 -3.06 -16.78
C LEU A 92 -29.22 -1.80 -15.96
N ALA A 93 -29.66 -1.73 -14.70
CA ALA A 93 -29.48 -0.57 -13.84
C ALA A 93 -28.00 -0.32 -13.50
N VAL A 94 -27.22 -1.38 -13.23
CA VAL A 94 -25.80 -1.24 -12.85
C VAL A 94 -25.01 -0.51 -13.95
N PRO A 95 -25.00 -0.94 -15.23
CA PRO A 95 -24.32 -0.20 -16.27
C PRO A 95 -24.82 1.22 -16.47
N VAL A 96 -26.14 1.44 -16.44
CA VAL A 96 -26.72 2.77 -16.60
C VAL A 96 -26.25 3.72 -15.49
N ALA A 97 -26.28 3.27 -14.24
CA ALA A 97 -25.80 4.04 -13.09
C ALA A 97 -24.31 4.35 -13.22
N LEU A 98 -23.48 3.37 -13.56
CA LEU A 98 -22.03 3.56 -13.78
C LEU A 98 -21.76 4.60 -14.87
N GLY A 99 -22.48 4.53 -16.00
CA GLY A 99 -22.35 5.47 -17.10
C GLY A 99 -22.72 6.91 -16.73
N LEU A 100 -23.80 7.08 -15.96
CA LEU A 100 -24.26 8.39 -15.49
C LEU A 100 -23.31 8.99 -14.43
N VAL A 101 -22.87 8.19 -13.46
CA VAL A 101 -21.97 8.65 -12.37
C VAL A 101 -20.61 9.06 -12.93
N LEU A 102 -20.02 8.26 -13.82
CA LEU A 102 -18.73 8.61 -14.43
C LEU A 102 -18.85 9.81 -15.37
N ALA A 103 -19.96 9.97 -16.09
CA ALA A 103 -20.17 11.14 -16.92
C ALA A 103 -20.32 12.44 -16.09
N ALA A 104 -20.87 12.37 -14.88
CA ALA A 104 -20.96 13.52 -13.97
C ALA A 104 -19.59 13.98 -13.45
N LYS A 105 -18.58 13.11 -13.47
CA LYS A 105 -17.20 13.36 -13.01
C LYS A 105 -16.24 13.78 -14.13
N GLN A 106 -16.71 13.92 -15.37
CA GLN A 106 -15.85 14.32 -16.49
C GLN A 106 -15.30 15.75 -16.31
N PRO A 107 -14.05 16.02 -16.75
CA PRO A 107 -13.44 17.33 -16.61
C PRO A 107 -14.24 18.42 -17.36
N PRO A 108 -14.21 19.68 -16.87
CA PRO A 108 -14.86 20.80 -17.55
C PRO A 108 -14.28 20.96 -18.95
N GLY A 109 -15.11 20.80 -19.98
CA GLY A 109 -14.70 20.82 -21.39
C GLY A 109 -15.03 19.55 -22.18
N ALA A 110 -15.50 18.49 -21.52
CA ALA A 110 -16.03 17.32 -22.21
C ALA A 110 -17.27 17.68 -23.05
N PRO A 111 -17.45 17.10 -24.26
CA PRO A 111 -18.59 17.40 -25.12
C PRO A 111 -19.92 17.09 -24.40
N ARG A 112 -20.90 17.99 -24.52
CA ARG A 112 -22.23 17.81 -23.94
C ARG A 112 -22.98 16.68 -24.63
N GLU A 113 -22.92 15.48 -24.05
CA GLU A 113 -23.64 14.31 -24.54
C GLU A 113 -25.05 14.20 -23.93
N SER A 114 -25.99 13.64 -24.68
CA SER A 114 -27.35 13.36 -24.18
C SER A 114 -27.31 12.31 -23.06
N VAL A 115 -28.28 12.38 -22.13
CA VAL A 115 -28.38 11.44 -21.01
C VAL A 115 -28.43 9.98 -21.48
N VAL A 116 -29.11 9.73 -22.62
CA VAL A 116 -29.21 8.40 -23.24
C VAL A 116 -27.84 7.89 -23.70
N MET A 117 -27.03 8.75 -24.32
CA MET A 117 -25.68 8.37 -24.77
C MET A 117 -24.76 8.05 -23.58
N ARG A 118 -24.87 8.82 -22.48
CA ARG A 118 -24.13 8.55 -21.23
C ARG A 118 -24.52 7.19 -20.62
N ALA A 119 -25.82 6.89 -20.57
CA ALA A 119 -26.34 5.62 -20.09
C ALA A 119 -25.86 4.44 -20.95
N ALA A 120 -25.93 4.57 -22.29
CA ALA A 120 -25.50 3.53 -23.23
C ALA A 120 -23.99 3.24 -23.12
N ARG A 121 -23.15 4.26 -22.88
CA ARG A 121 -21.71 4.08 -22.64
C ARG A 121 -21.38 3.37 -21.34
N GLY A 122 -22.32 3.30 -20.41
CA GLY A 122 -22.20 2.53 -19.18
C GLY A 122 -21.99 1.04 -19.41
N PHE A 123 -22.56 0.45 -20.45
CA PHE A 123 -22.43 -0.98 -20.77
C PHE A 123 -21.00 -1.43 -21.09
N PRO A 124 -20.32 -0.88 -22.10
CA PRO A 124 -18.95 -1.29 -22.40
C PRO A 124 -17.99 -0.91 -21.25
N LEU A 125 -18.26 0.18 -20.54
CA LEU A 125 -17.49 0.61 -19.37
C LEU A 125 -17.56 -0.40 -18.22
N THR A 126 -18.78 -0.83 -17.84
CA THR A 126 -18.99 -1.84 -16.81
C THR A 126 -18.31 -3.15 -17.17
N LEU A 127 -18.41 -3.59 -18.43
CA LEU A 127 -17.71 -4.78 -18.91
C LEU A 127 -16.18 -4.63 -18.78
N GLY A 128 -15.64 -3.47 -19.14
CA GLY A 128 -14.21 -3.16 -19.00
C GLY A 128 -13.72 -3.21 -17.55
N ILE A 129 -14.43 -2.55 -16.64
CA ILE A 129 -14.12 -2.54 -15.21
C ILE A 129 -14.27 -3.94 -14.61
N ALA A 130 -15.33 -4.69 -14.97
CA ALA A 130 -15.55 -6.05 -14.49
C ALA A 130 -14.42 -7.00 -14.89
N ILE A 131 -14.01 -6.99 -16.16
CA ILE A 131 -12.91 -7.82 -16.64
C ILE A 131 -11.60 -7.43 -15.94
N ALA A 132 -11.31 -6.13 -15.86
CA ALA A 132 -10.10 -5.65 -15.20
C ALA A 132 -10.07 -6.02 -13.71
N PHE A 133 -11.21 -5.90 -13.03
CA PHE A 133 -11.38 -6.32 -11.64
C PHE A 133 -11.12 -7.81 -11.47
N TRP A 134 -11.77 -8.69 -12.24
CA TRP A 134 -11.60 -10.13 -12.06
C TRP A 134 -10.18 -10.61 -12.39
N ILE A 135 -9.52 -9.99 -13.36
CA ILE A 135 -8.09 -10.24 -13.62
C ILE A 135 -7.26 -9.81 -12.40
N SER A 136 -7.42 -8.58 -11.91
CA SER A 136 -6.67 -8.07 -10.75
C SER A 136 -6.96 -8.83 -9.45
N PHE A 137 -8.21 -9.24 -9.24
CA PHE A 137 -8.67 -9.98 -8.07
C PHE A 137 -7.94 -11.33 -7.92
N VAL A 138 -7.61 -11.97 -9.04
CA VAL A 138 -6.82 -13.21 -9.07
C VAL A 138 -5.32 -12.93 -9.10
N ALA A 139 -4.89 -11.96 -9.92
CA ALA A 139 -3.48 -11.70 -10.16
C ALA A 139 -2.77 -11.09 -8.94
N VAL A 140 -3.39 -10.15 -8.24
CA VAL A 140 -2.74 -9.41 -7.15
C VAL A 140 -2.38 -10.32 -5.97
N PRO A 141 -3.28 -11.19 -5.45
CA PRO A 141 -2.91 -12.14 -4.41
C PRO A 141 -1.81 -13.11 -4.84
N LEU A 142 -1.86 -13.57 -6.09
CA LEU A 142 -0.85 -14.49 -6.63
C LEU A 142 0.52 -13.81 -6.73
N GLN A 143 0.55 -12.53 -7.13
CA GLN A 143 1.77 -11.74 -7.11
C GLN A 143 2.29 -11.52 -5.69
N ARG A 144 1.42 -11.23 -4.72
CA ARG A 144 1.80 -11.07 -3.31
C ARG A 144 2.44 -12.34 -2.75
N ILE A 145 1.95 -13.52 -3.14
CA ILE A 145 2.56 -14.80 -2.76
C ILE A 145 3.91 -14.97 -3.46
N ALA A 146 4.00 -14.64 -4.75
CA ALA A 146 5.24 -14.71 -5.50
C ALA A 146 6.32 -13.75 -4.97
N THR A 147 5.96 -12.55 -4.54
CA THR A 147 6.90 -11.59 -3.93
C THR A 147 7.38 -12.09 -2.57
N LEU A 148 6.50 -12.71 -1.77
CA LEU A 148 6.86 -13.31 -0.49
C LEU A 148 7.83 -14.49 -0.64
N VAL A 149 7.67 -15.30 -1.70
CA VAL A 149 8.63 -16.37 -2.05
C VAL A 149 9.96 -15.79 -2.54
N ARG A 150 9.93 -14.68 -3.29
CA ARG A 150 11.12 -14.02 -3.84
C ARG A 150 11.79 -13.04 -2.86
N ARG A 151 11.27 -12.86 -1.64
CA ARG A 151 11.70 -11.84 -0.66
C ARG A 151 11.72 -10.41 -1.23
N HIS A 152 10.79 -10.11 -2.13
CA HIS A 152 10.63 -8.76 -2.66
C HIS A 152 9.55 -8.01 -1.89
N GLU A 153 9.72 -6.70 -1.74
CA GLU A 153 8.74 -5.79 -1.17
C GLU A 153 8.19 -4.82 -2.21
N ASP A 154 6.95 -4.38 -1.96
CA ASP A 154 6.25 -3.40 -2.78
C ASP A 154 6.16 -2.10 -1.97
N ALA A 155 6.81 -1.03 -2.43
CA ALA A 155 6.61 0.32 -1.90
C ALA A 155 5.83 1.17 -2.90
N TYR A 156 4.88 1.94 -2.37
CA TYR A 156 4.05 2.85 -3.15
C TYR A 156 4.43 4.29 -2.81
N VAL A 157 4.76 5.07 -3.84
CA VAL A 157 4.90 6.51 -3.74
C VAL A 157 3.65 7.13 -4.36
N PRO A 158 2.87 7.93 -3.62
CA PRO A 158 1.73 8.63 -4.20
C PRO A 158 2.25 9.59 -5.28
N LEU A 159 1.66 9.54 -6.47
CA LEU A 159 2.15 10.32 -7.59
C LEU A 159 1.03 10.56 -8.61
N VAL A 160 0.48 11.76 -8.61
CA VAL A 160 -0.52 12.23 -9.54
C VAL A 160 0.17 13.08 -10.60
N THR A 161 0.07 12.67 -11.86
CA THR A 161 0.72 13.35 -12.97
C THR A 161 -0.28 13.66 -14.09
N THR A 162 -0.04 14.75 -14.81
CA THR A 162 -0.83 15.09 -16.00
C THR A 162 -0.37 14.26 -17.19
N ARG A 163 -1.18 14.22 -18.25
CA ARG A 163 -0.81 13.48 -19.47
C ARG A 163 0.49 14.01 -20.09
N ASP A 164 0.73 15.31 -20.00
CA ASP A 164 1.88 15.98 -20.60
C ASP A 164 3.14 15.80 -19.74
N ALA A 165 3.00 15.85 -18.41
CA ALA A 165 4.11 15.66 -17.47
C ALA A 165 4.49 14.18 -17.24
N TYR A 166 3.66 13.22 -17.63
CA TYR A 166 3.89 11.78 -17.39
C TYR A 166 5.22 11.29 -17.97
N GLY A 167 5.55 11.70 -19.19
CA GLY A 167 6.77 11.29 -19.88
C GLY A 167 8.02 11.82 -19.19
N GLU A 168 8.05 13.12 -18.91
CA GLU A 168 9.15 13.79 -18.22
C GLU A 168 9.36 13.23 -16.81
N THR A 169 8.27 13.00 -16.07
CA THR A 169 8.31 12.40 -14.73
C THR A 169 8.92 11.01 -14.76
N ALA A 170 8.52 10.17 -15.72
CA ALA A 170 9.07 8.82 -15.88
C ALA A 170 10.58 8.83 -16.19
N GLU A 171 11.03 9.73 -17.06
CA GLU A 171 12.44 9.89 -17.42
C GLU A 171 13.26 10.41 -16.24
N ARG A 172 12.74 11.38 -15.47
CA ARG A 172 13.39 11.89 -14.25
C ARG A 172 13.59 10.77 -13.22
N ILE A 173 12.55 9.97 -12.95
CA ILE A 173 12.63 8.84 -12.02
C ILE A 173 13.68 7.83 -12.48
N CYS A 174 13.66 7.46 -13.77
CA CYS A 174 14.63 6.54 -14.33
C CYS A 174 16.05 7.07 -14.18
N LYS A 175 16.28 8.34 -14.51
CA LYS A 175 17.60 8.99 -14.43
C LYS A 175 18.14 8.98 -13.00
N VAL A 176 17.34 9.36 -12.01
CA VAL A 176 17.74 9.43 -10.59
C VAL A 176 18.12 8.05 -10.07
N LEU A 177 17.34 7.02 -10.40
CA LEU A 177 17.61 5.66 -9.95
C LEU A 177 18.76 5.00 -10.73
N ASP A 178 18.93 5.32 -12.00
CA ASP A 178 20.08 4.84 -12.78
C ASP A 178 21.40 5.47 -12.29
N GLN A 179 21.37 6.76 -11.93
CA GLN A 179 22.48 7.44 -11.25
C GLN A 179 22.81 6.81 -9.89
N ALA A 180 21.82 6.21 -9.22
CA ALA A 180 22.01 5.48 -7.97
C ALA A 180 22.49 4.02 -8.16
N GLY A 181 22.79 3.60 -9.40
CA GLY A 181 23.37 2.29 -9.69
C GLY A 181 22.36 1.16 -9.94
N TYR A 182 21.06 1.43 -9.99
CA TYR A 182 20.04 0.39 -10.19
C TYR A 182 19.95 -0.17 -11.61
N ALA A 183 20.70 0.39 -12.57
CA ALA A 183 20.81 -0.08 -13.97
C ALA A 183 19.43 -0.32 -14.62
N LEU A 184 18.55 0.69 -14.54
CA LEU A 184 17.16 0.55 -14.93
C LEU A 184 17.00 0.64 -16.46
N ALA A 185 16.47 -0.43 -17.07
CA ALA A 185 16.12 -0.42 -18.49
C ALA A 185 14.61 -0.42 -18.70
N ARG A 186 14.14 0.30 -19.72
CA ARG A 186 12.72 0.26 -20.12
C ARG A 186 12.37 -1.16 -20.57
N ARG A 187 11.41 -1.80 -19.90
CA ARG A 187 10.91 -3.14 -20.25
C ARG A 187 9.40 -3.12 -20.39
N GLU A 188 8.86 -4.10 -21.10
CA GLU A 188 7.42 -4.29 -21.08
C GLU A 188 6.99 -4.87 -19.72
N PRO A 189 5.96 -4.30 -19.07
CA PRO A 189 5.45 -4.88 -17.84
C PRO A 189 4.87 -6.27 -18.10
N SER A 190 4.87 -7.09 -17.05
CA SER A 190 4.27 -8.43 -17.10
C SER A 190 2.83 -8.37 -17.61
N TRP A 191 2.39 -9.43 -18.28
CA TRP A 191 1.06 -9.48 -18.90
C TRP A 191 -0.06 -9.24 -17.86
N TRP A 192 0.14 -9.66 -16.61
CA TRP A 192 -0.81 -9.47 -15.51
C TRP A 192 -1.05 -8.00 -15.17
N VAL A 193 -0.07 -7.12 -15.42
CA VAL A 193 -0.19 -5.67 -15.23
C VAL A 193 -0.82 -5.03 -16.47
N ARG A 194 -0.51 -5.55 -17.66
CA ARG A 194 -1.04 -5.02 -18.94
C ARG A 194 -2.50 -5.38 -19.18
N ALA A 195 -2.93 -6.58 -18.81
CA ALA A 195 -4.24 -7.11 -19.18
C ALA A 195 -5.42 -6.32 -18.57
N PRO A 196 -5.44 -5.98 -17.26
CA PRO A 196 -6.51 -5.16 -16.69
C PRO A 196 -6.58 -3.77 -17.35
N MET A 197 -5.43 -3.14 -17.56
CA MET A 197 -5.33 -1.83 -18.18
C MET A 197 -5.79 -1.84 -19.65
N THR A 198 -5.47 -2.91 -20.37
CA THR A 198 -5.91 -3.11 -21.76
C THR A 198 -7.41 -3.31 -21.84
N ALA A 199 -8.01 -4.05 -20.90
CA ALA A 199 -9.46 -4.22 -20.82
C ALA A 199 -10.17 -2.88 -20.55
N LEU A 200 -9.70 -2.11 -19.56
CA LEU A 200 -10.20 -0.76 -19.27
C LEU A 200 -10.10 0.16 -20.49
N ARG A 201 -9.00 0.09 -21.25
CA ARG A 201 -8.82 0.95 -22.43
C ARG A 201 -9.71 0.54 -23.61
N LYS A 202 -9.75 -0.75 -23.95
CA LYS A 202 -10.52 -1.23 -25.11
C LYS A 202 -12.03 -1.07 -24.89
N LEU A 203 -12.49 -1.26 -23.67
CA LEU A 203 -13.92 -1.31 -23.33
C LEU A 203 -14.42 -0.02 -22.66
N GLY A 204 -13.56 0.70 -21.92
CA GLY A 204 -13.90 1.98 -21.28
C GLY A 204 -13.94 3.20 -22.21
N GLY A 205 -13.63 3.03 -23.50
CA GLY A 205 -13.86 4.04 -24.54
C GLY A 205 -13.11 5.37 -24.32
N ALA A 206 -13.75 6.50 -24.67
CA ALA A 206 -13.18 7.84 -24.43
C ALA A 206 -13.13 8.22 -22.95
N ALA A 207 -14.05 7.68 -22.13
CA ALA A 207 -14.18 8.02 -20.71
C ALA A 207 -12.95 7.60 -19.89
N MET A 208 -12.33 6.46 -20.23
CA MET A 208 -11.13 5.96 -19.52
C MET A 208 -9.81 6.36 -20.20
N ARG A 209 -9.83 6.85 -21.44
CA ARG A 209 -8.62 7.31 -22.16
C ARG A 209 -7.92 8.49 -21.49
N GLY A 210 -8.65 9.31 -20.73
CA GLY A 210 -8.07 10.39 -19.93
C GLY A 210 -7.37 9.93 -18.66
N TYR A 211 -7.70 8.73 -18.14
CA TYR A 211 -7.17 8.20 -16.88
C TYR A 211 -6.08 7.14 -17.08
N VAL A 212 -5.98 6.56 -18.30
CA VAL A 212 -5.10 5.42 -18.60
C VAL A 212 -4.08 5.81 -19.68
N PRO A 213 -2.78 5.94 -19.37
CA PRO A 213 -1.75 6.29 -20.34
C PRO A 213 -1.60 5.21 -21.44
N GLU A 214 -1.21 5.64 -22.64
CA GLU A 214 -1.11 4.74 -23.81
C GLU A 214 0.00 3.69 -23.67
N ARG A 215 1.08 4.04 -22.95
CA ARG A 215 2.18 3.15 -22.58
C ARG A 215 2.53 3.40 -21.12
N LEU A 216 2.30 2.39 -20.28
CA LEU A 216 2.76 2.41 -18.90
C LEU A 216 4.29 2.46 -18.90
N ALA A 217 4.88 3.46 -18.26
CA ALA A 217 6.32 3.52 -18.06
C ALA A 217 6.70 2.47 -17.02
N HIS A 218 7.44 1.47 -17.48
CA HIS A 218 7.94 0.38 -16.68
C HIS A 218 9.44 0.24 -16.93
N PHE A 219 10.20 0.27 -15.85
CA PHE A 219 11.65 0.13 -15.86
C PHE A 219 12.01 -1.02 -14.93
N ALA A 220 12.99 -1.84 -15.33
CA ALA A 220 13.41 -2.99 -14.53
C ALA A 220 14.91 -3.18 -14.64
N GLY A 221 15.55 -3.27 -13.46
CA GLY A 221 16.93 -3.68 -13.25
C GLY A 221 17.01 -5.02 -12.49
N PRO A 222 18.21 -5.41 -12.03
CA PRO A 222 18.43 -6.66 -11.31
C PRO A 222 17.77 -6.68 -9.92
N GLU A 223 17.82 -5.56 -9.21
CA GLU A 223 17.40 -5.45 -7.80
C GLU A 223 16.08 -4.69 -7.62
N LEU A 224 15.70 -3.88 -8.61
CA LEU A 224 14.57 -2.96 -8.53
C LEU A 224 13.79 -2.90 -9.85
N ALA A 225 12.47 -2.94 -9.74
CA ALA A 225 11.54 -2.65 -10.81
C ALA A 225 10.63 -1.49 -10.42
N VAL A 226 10.40 -0.60 -11.37
CA VAL A 226 9.68 0.66 -11.19
C VAL A 226 8.54 0.72 -12.20
N THR A 227 7.34 0.99 -11.73
CA THR A 227 6.14 1.08 -12.58
C THR A 227 5.37 2.35 -12.25
N LEU A 228 5.29 3.26 -13.21
CA LEU A 228 4.55 4.50 -13.06
C LEU A 228 3.08 4.28 -13.45
N HIS A 229 2.20 4.26 -12.47
CA HIS A 229 0.76 4.28 -12.64
C HIS A 229 0.25 5.73 -12.76
N PRO A 230 -1.03 5.96 -13.15
CA PRO A 230 -1.58 7.32 -13.29
C PRO A 230 -1.57 8.15 -12.00
N SER A 231 -1.73 7.48 -10.86
CA SER A 231 -1.93 8.08 -9.53
C SER A 231 -0.96 7.54 -8.48
N SER A 232 0.01 6.72 -8.88
CA SER A 232 1.03 6.18 -7.99
C SER A 232 2.26 5.71 -8.75
N LEU A 233 3.36 5.59 -8.05
CA LEU A 233 4.56 4.90 -8.51
C LEU A 233 4.77 3.66 -7.65
N LEU A 234 4.89 2.50 -8.29
CA LEU A 234 5.20 1.25 -7.64
C LEU A 234 6.69 0.95 -7.77
N LEU A 235 7.37 0.83 -6.64
CA LEU A 235 8.71 0.30 -6.51
C LEU A 235 8.61 -1.14 -6.01
N ARG A 236 9.25 -2.08 -6.71
CA ARG A 236 9.25 -3.50 -6.37
C ARG A 236 10.65 -4.05 -6.47
N GLY A 237 11.20 -4.55 -5.38
CA GLY A 237 12.59 -5.00 -5.34
C GLY A 237 12.95 -5.65 -4.02
N GLU A 238 14.25 -5.76 -3.77
CA GLU A 238 14.77 -6.07 -2.44
C GLU A 238 14.35 -5.00 -1.42
N PRO A 239 14.10 -5.33 -0.14
CA PRO A 239 13.62 -4.36 0.86
C PRO A 239 14.53 -3.13 0.97
N ASP A 240 15.84 -3.34 1.12
CA ASP A 240 16.82 -2.26 1.30
C ASP A 240 16.88 -1.34 0.07
N ALA A 241 16.94 -1.92 -1.13
CA ALA A 241 16.90 -1.18 -2.39
C ALA A 241 15.61 -0.37 -2.54
N THR A 242 14.48 -0.94 -2.15
CA THR A 242 13.16 -0.31 -2.28
C THR A 242 13.03 0.90 -1.36
N VAL A 243 13.54 0.83 -0.12
CA VAL A 243 13.53 1.96 0.83
C VAL A 243 14.39 3.12 0.33
N VAL A 244 15.61 2.83 -0.11
CA VAL A 244 16.53 3.86 -0.63
C VAL A 244 15.98 4.49 -1.91
N ALA A 245 15.47 3.67 -2.84
CA ALA A 245 14.84 4.14 -4.07
C ALA A 245 13.61 5.01 -3.78
N HIS A 246 12.79 4.66 -2.79
CA HIS A 246 11.66 5.48 -2.36
C HIS A 246 12.14 6.88 -1.96
N GLY A 247 13.13 6.98 -1.07
CA GLY A 247 13.66 8.27 -0.59
C GLY A 247 14.20 9.13 -1.74
N LEU A 248 15.04 8.54 -2.61
CA LEU A 248 15.62 9.23 -3.77
C LEU A 248 14.55 9.78 -4.72
N VAL A 249 13.57 8.94 -5.06
CA VAL A 249 12.49 9.35 -5.96
C VAL A 249 11.69 10.49 -5.37
N VAL A 250 11.28 10.34 -4.12
CA VAL A 250 10.44 11.31 -3.44
C VAL A 250 11.11 12.67 -3.28
N GLU A 251 12.41 12.72 -2.98
CA GLU A 251 13.20 13.95 -2.96
C GLU A 251 13.32 14.56 -4.37
N SER A 252 13.62 13.74 -5.38
CA SER A 252 13.79 14.22 -6.76
C SER A 252 12.51 14.80 -7.39
N LEU A 253 11.35 14.35 -6.91
CA LEU A 253 10.04 14.74 -7.44
C LEU A 253 9.49 16.01 -6.79
N ALA A 254 10.07 16.51 -5.70
CA ALA A 254 9.57 17.71 -5.02
C ALA A 254 9.67 18.99 -5.87
N ALA A 255 10.60 19.02 -6.83
CA ALA A 255 10.76 20.11 -7.79
C ALA A 255 10.01 19.85 -9.12
N GLY A 256 9.25 18.76 -9.23
CA GLY A 256 8.57 18.36 -10.46
C GLY A 256 7.12 18.84 -10.57
N GLU A 257 6.51 18.68 -11.75
CA GLU A 257 5.07 18.93 -11.94
C GLU A 257 4.18 17.80 -11.40
N ALA A 258 4.77 16.68 -11.01
CA ALA A 258 4.05 15.53 -10.49
C ALA A 258 3.77 15.71 -8.99
N LEU A 259 2.50 15.67 -8.64
CA LEU A 259 2.01 15.89 -7.28
C LEU A 259 2.13 14.59 -6.47
N GLN A 260 2.69 14.67 -5.28
CA GLN A 260 2.81 13.58 -4.33
C GLN A 260 1.64 13.56 -3.33
N THR A 261 0.72 14.52 -3.39
CA THR A 261 -0.47 14.56 -2.54
C THR A 261 -1.73 14.09 -3.26
N THR A 262 -2.69 13.54 -2.50
CA THR A 262 -3.95 13.03 -3.05
C THR A 262 -5.16 13.88 -2.70
N ASP A 263 -5.17 14.54 -1.54
CA ASP A 263 -6.25 15.43 -1.13
C ASP A 263 -6.28 16.72 -1.99
N PRO A 264 -7.44 17.17 -2.49
CA PRO A 264 -7.53 18.40 -3.29
C PRO A 264 -6.98 19.66 -2.61
N ASP A 265 -7.15 19.78 -1.29
CA ASP A 265 -6.63 20.90 -0.51
C ASP A 265 -5.10 20.78 -0.34
N ALA A 266 -4.60 19.56 -0.13
CA ALA A 266 -3.16 19.30 -0.12
C ALA A 266 -2.51 19.60 -1.49
N GLN A 267 -3.16 19.18 -2.58
CA GLN A 267 -2.71 19.45 -3.94
C GLN A 267 -2.72 20.94 -4.29
N ARG A 268 -3.58 21.75 -3.65
CA ARG A 268 -3.54 23.21 -3.79
C ARG A 268 -2.23 23.74 -3.23
N LEU A 269 -1.88 23.38 -1.99
CA LEU A 269 -0.64 23.78 -1.32
C LEU A 269 0.59 23.26 -2.07
N GLU A 270 0.59 22.02 -2.52
CA GLU A 270 1.70 21.44 -3.29
C GLU A 270 1.96 22.20 -4.59
N ARG A 271 0.91 22.64 -5.30
CA ARG A 271 1.05 23.49 -6.49
C ARG A 271 1.62 24.87 -6.15
N GLU A 272 1.43 25.37 -4.94
CA GLU A 272 2.11 26.59 -4.48
C GLU A 272 3.60 26.36 -4.24
N ILE A 273 3.96 25.27 -3.56
CA ILE A 273 5.36 24.86 -3.37
C ILE A 273 6.04 24.70 -4.72
N THR A 274 5.41 24.00 -5.67
CA THR A 274 5.91 23.78 -7.03
C THR A 274 6.11 25.10 -7.78
N ARG A 275 5.23 26.09 -7.61
CA ARG A 275 5.39 27.42 -8.22
C ARG A 275 6.60 28.17 -7.69
N VAL A 276 6.87 28.08 -6.38
CA VAL A 276 8.07 28.67 -5.78
C VAL A 276 9.33 27.96 -6.27
N TRP A 277 9.31 26.62 -6.33
CA TRP A 277 10.39 25.82 -6.91
C TRP A 277 10.70 26.22 -8.35
N ARG A 278 9.68 26.32 -9.21
CA ARG A 278 9.83 26.75 -10.61
C ARG A 278 10.45 28.14 -10.71
N THR A 279 10.02 29.07 -9.86
CA THR A 279 10.57 30.43 -9.84
C THR A 279 12.07 30.41 -9.50
N LEU A 280 12.46 29.57 -8.54
CA LEU A 280 13.85 29.40 -8.12
C LEU A 280 14.70 28.75 -9.22
N ASP A 281 14.17 27.73 -9.91
CA ASP A 281 14.85 27.03 -11.01
C ASP A 281 15.04 27.93 -12.23
N GLU A 282 14.02 28.71 -12.60
CA GLU A 282 14.09 29.65 -13.72
C GLU A 282 15.02 30.84 -13.43
N HIS A 283 15.13 31.23 -12.16
CA HIS A 283 15.90 32.39 -11.72
C HIS A 283 16.79 32.06 -10.50
N PRO A 284 17.94 31.39 -10.71
CA PRO A 284 18.85 30.99 -9.62
C PRO A 284 19.38 32.18 -8.78
N ALA A 285 19.32 33.40 -9.31
CA ALA A 285 19.65 34.62 -8.56
C ALA A 285 18.71 34.89 -7.37
N HIS A 286 17.58 34.19 -7.27
CA HIS A 286 16.65 34.29 -6.14
C HIS A 286 17.01 33.37 -4.95
N VAL A 287 18.11 32.62 -5.02
CA VAL A 287 18.70 32.00 -3.83
C VAL A 287 18.98 33.08 -2.78
N GLY A 288 18.49 32.87 -1.56
CA GLY A 288 18.54 33.83 -0.45
C GLY A 288 17.46 34.93 -0.49
N SER A 289 16.49 34.85 -1.41
CA SER A 289 15.41 35.85 -1.53
C SER A 289 14.49 35.87 -0.31
N ALA A 290 14.45 37.01 0.38
CA ALA A 290 13.54 37.23 1.51
C ALA A 290 12.05 37.14 1.10
N LEU A 291 11.72 37.50 -0.14
CA LEU A 291 10.35 37.40 -0.66
C LEU A 291 9.90 35.95 -0.82
N LEU A 292 10.76 35.10 -1.41
CA LEU A 292 10.45 33.68 -1.58
C LEU A 292 10.45 32.96 -0.22
N ALA A 293 11.36 33.31 0.68
CA ALA A 293 11.36 32.81 2.05
C ALA A 293 10.07 33.19 2.81
N SER A 294 9.58 34.43 2.66
CA SER A 294 8.28 34.83 3.21
C SER A 294 7.14 33.99 2.62
N ARG A 295 7.17 33.72 1.31
CA ARG A 295 6.15 32.88 0.67
C ARG A 295 6.14 31.46 1.21
N VAL A 296 7.32 30.86 1.44
CA VAL A 296 7.43 29.53 2.07
C VAL A 296 6.85 29.54 3.48
N ASN A 297 7.12 30.58 4.28
CA ASN A 297 6.54 30.73 5.61
C ASN A 297 5.01 30.88 5.59
N ASP A 298 4.47 31.58 4.60
CA ASP A 298 3.02 31.71 4.42
C ASP A 298 2.36 30.37 4.05
N ILE A 299 2.97 29.61 3.15
CA ILE A 299 2.50 28.25 2.80
C ILE A 299 2.58 27.33 4.04
N ALA A 300 3.66 27.42 4.82
CA ALA A 300 3.79 26.65 6.05
C ALA A 300 2.72 27.00 7.09
N ARG A 301 2.30 28.27 7.17
CA ARG A 301 1.18 28.71 8.02
C ARG A 301 -0.15 28.15 7.51
N GLU A 302 -0.43 28.25 6.21
CA GLU A 302 -1.66 27.68 5.63
C GLU A 302 -1.73 26.16 5.85
N LEU A 303 -0.61 25.45 5.76
CA LEU A 303 -0.54 24.02 6.07
C LEU A 303 -0.97 23.69 7.51
N THR A 304 -0.68 24.55 8.49
CA THR A 304 -1.11 24.33 9.89
C THR A 304 -2.60 24.54 10.11
N GLU A 305 -3.26 25.32 9.26
CA GLU A 305 -4.68 25.65 9.36
C GLU A 305 -5.56 24.72 8.50
N THR A 306 -4.97 24.05 7.51
CA THR A 306 -5.68 23.18 6.58
C THR A 306 -5.92 21.79 7.18
N SER A 307 -7.17 21.34 7.21
CA SER A 307 -7.56 20.01 7.69
C SER A 307 -7.36 18.94 6.60
N ILE A 308 -6.17 18.34 6.55
CA ILE A 308 -5.80 17.26 5.63
C ILE A 308 -5.37 15.99 6.37
N GLU A 309 -5.31 14.85 5.68
CA GLU A 309 -4.80 13.60 6.23
C GLU A 309 -3.29 13.69 6.55
N TYR A 310 -2.86 12.94 7.57
CA TYR A 310 -1.48 12.99 8.07
C TYR A 310 -0.44 12.67 6.99
N ASP A 311 -0.71 11.70 6.12
CA ASP A 311 0.22 11.28 5.07
C ASP A 311 0.48 12.44 4.08
N ASP A 312 -0.57 13.12 3.61
CA ASP A 312 -0.46 14.31 2.75
C ASP A 312 0.21 15.47 3.49
N TRP A 313 -0.09 15.65 4.78
CA TRP A 313 0.54 16.67 5.62
C TRP A 313 2.07 16.48 5.73
N GLN A 314 2.52 15.24 5.97
CA GLN A 314 3.95 14.92 6.04
C GLN A 314 4.67 15.16 4.71
N ILE A 315 4.01 14.86 3.59
CA ILE A 315 4.54 15.09 2.25
C ILE A 315 4.78 16.59 2.02
N LEU A 316 3.78 17.43 2.30
CA LEU A 316 3.89 18.89 2.16
C LEU A 316 4.95 19.47 3.09
N TYR A 317 4.99 19.01 4.35
CA TYR A 317 5.99 19.46 5.31
C TYR A 317 7.41 19.12 4.84
N ARG A 318 7.64 17.90 4.36
CA ARG A 318 8.93 17.49 3.79
C ARG A 318 9.31 18.34 2.57
N GLN A 319 8.38 18.58 1.65
CA GLN A 319 8.63 19.40 0.45
C GLN A 319 8.96 20.86 0.81
N LEU A 320 8.32 21.44 1.82
CA LEU A 320 8.65 22.76 2.35
C LEU A 320 10.07 22.81 2.92
N LEU A 321 10.50 21.77 3.65
CA LEU A 321 11.87 21.67 4.13
C LEU A 321 12.89 21.57 2.98
N GLN A 322 12.60 20.77 1.96
CA GLN A 322 13.45 20.64 0.77
C GLN A 322 13.54 21.96 -0.01
N LEU A 323 12.44 22.69 -0.11
CA LEU A 323 12.40 24.02 -0.73
C LEU A 323 13.15 25.07 0.09
N ASP A 324 13.00 25.09 1.42
CA ASP A 324 13.76 26.00 2.29
C ASP A 324 15.27 25.76 2.17
N ARG A 325 15.70 24.49 2.09
CA ARG A 325 17.10 24.13 1.80
C ARG A 325 17.56 24.69 0.45
N ALA A 326 16.79 24.44 -0.61
CA ALA A 326 17.11 24.94 -1.96
C ALA A 326 17.18 26.47 -2.01
N LEU A 327 16.25 27.16 -1.32
CA LEU A 327 16.26 28.63 -1.22
C LEU A 327 17.50 29.17 -0.51
N ARG A 328 18.11 28.40 0.40
CA ARG A 328 19.39 28.76 1.05
C ARG A 328 20.61 28.40 0.22
N GLY A 329 20.42 27.80 -0.96
CA GLY A 329 21.49 27.28 -1.80
C GLY A 329 22.12 25.99 -1.25
N GLU A 330 21.45 25.32 -0.31
CA GLU A 330 21.91 24.05 0.23
C GLU A 330 21.51 22.90 -0.71
N PRO A 331 22.37 21.91 -0.93
CA PRO A 331 22.01 20.73 -1.71
C PRO A 331 20.96 19.89 -1.00
N GLN A 332 20.16 19.16 -1.80
CA GLN A 332 19.24 18.15 -1.29
C GLN A 332 20.01 16.98 -0.69
N LEU A 333 19.44 16.25 0.27
CA LEU A 333 20.23 15.38 1.14
C LEU A 333 20.60 14.05 0.51
N LEU A 334 19.75 13.51 -0.38
CA LEU A 334 19.91 12.16 -0.93
C LEU A 334 20.50 12.19 -2.34
N ALA A 335 20.04 13.11 -3.20
CA ALA A 335 20.42 13.17 -4.60
C ALA A 335 21.87 13.63 -4.84
N CYS A 336 22.51 14.34 -3.91
CA CYS A 336 23.87 14.87 -4.10
C CYS A 336 25.01 13.95 -3.61
N ASN A 337 24.71 12.88 -2.86
CA ASN A 337 25.74 12.07 -2.19
C ASN A 337 26.42 11.01 -3.07
N GLN A 338 26.09 10.90 -4.36
CA GLN A 338 26.61 9.83 -5.22
C GLN A 338 27.46 10.31 -6.41
N THR A 339 27.58 11.62 -6.62
CA THR A 339 28.40 12.15 -7.73
C THR A 339 29.92 12.16 -7.47
N ASP A 340 30.39 11.82 -6.27
CA ASP A 340 31.82 11.78 -5.94
C ASP A 340 32.28 10.39 -5.44
N GLY A 341 32.91 9.63 -6.34
CA GLY A 341 33.87 8.55 -6.05
C GLY A 341 33.26 7.16 -5.75
N THR A 342 33.54 6.10 -6.50
CA THR A 342 34.85 5.36 -6.51
C THR A 342 35.93 5.85 -5.53
N GLY A 343 35.52 6.27 -4.33
CA GLY A 343 36.39 6.56 -3.21
C GLY A 343 36.23 5.44 -2.21
N ASP A 344 37.25 4.60 -2.13
CA ASP A 344 37.47 3.61 -1.10
C ASP A 344 37.14 4.21 0.29
N ILE A 345 35.93 3.95 0.83
CA ILE A 345 35.62 4.27 2.23
C ILE A 345 36.31 3.20 3.08
N SER A 346 37.62 3.35 3.21
CA SER A 346 38.41 2.66 4.20
C SER A 346 37.89 3.09 5.58
N MET A 347 37.21 2.17 6.25
CA MET A 347 36.76 2.21 7.66
C MET A 347 37.88 2.48 8.70
N ALA A 348 39.05 2.93 8.28
CA ALA A 348 40.21 3.20 9.13
C ALA A 348 40.40 4.67 9.52
N GLN A 349 39.53 5.61 9.10
CA GLN A 349 39.68 7.04 9.42
C GLN A 349 38.66 7.60 10.44
N ALA A 350 37.80 6.77 11.03
CA ALA A 350 36.85 7.17 12.08
C ALA A 350 37.49 7.41 13.48
N ALA A 351 38.78 7.72 13.52
CA ALA A 351 39.49 8.09 14.75
C ALA A 351 40.48 9.23 14.47
N ARG A 352 39.97 10.46 14.39
CA ARG A 352 40.80 11.65 14.64
C ARG A 352 40.23 12.39 15.84
N PRO A 353 41.02 12.64 16.89
CA PRO A 353 40.60 13.51 17.99
C PRO A 353 40.38 14.92 17.43
N TYR A 354 39.23 15.52 17.74
CA TYR A 354 38.99 16.94 17.50
C TYR A 354 40.07 17.77 18.21
N ALA A 355 41.03 18.28 17.43
CA ALA A 355 41.92 19.34 17.86
C ALA A 355 41.19 20.67 17.65
N GLY A 356 40.95 21.38 18.75
CA GLY A 356 40.18 22.63 18.75
C GLY A 356 40.87 23.76 18.00
N GLU A 357 40.15 24.37 17.07
CA GLU A 357 40.46 25.69 16.55
C GLU A 357 39.74 26.75 17.41
N ARG A 358 40.53 27.65 17.99
CA ARG A 358 40.06 28.81 18.75
C ARG A 358 39.64 29.91 17.78
N THR A 359 38.38 30.32 17.80
CA THR A 359 37.93 31.61 17.27
C THR A 359 38.16 32.72 18.32
N PRO A 360 38.68 33.89 17.95
CA PRO A 360 38.80 35.03 18.87
C PRO A 360 37.43 35.66 19.13
N SER A 361 37.12 35.79 20.42
CA SER A 361 35.96 36.50 20.98
C SER A 361 36.06 38.00 20.71
N GLY A 362 34.94 38.59 20.28
CA GLY A 362 34.80 40.05 20.19
C GLY A 362 33.50 40.50 19.53
N ALA A 363 32.37 40.31 20.22
CA ALA A 363 31.12 41.11 20.16
C ALA A 363 29.85 40.26 20.32
N ALA A 364 29.63 39.68 21.51
CA ALA A 364 28.30 39.20 21.93
C ALA A 364 28.20 39.16 23.46
N ALA A 365 28.70 40.20 24.14
CA ALA A 365 28.44 40.40 25.55
C ALA A 365 27.14 41.19 25.69
N GLN A 366 26.00 40.47 25.73
CA GLN A 366 24.77 40.77 26.48
C GLN A 366 23.60 39.91 26.00
N LEU A 367 23.56 38.63 26.38
CA LEU A 367 22.32 37.85 26.49
C LEU A 367 22.43 36.98 27.74
N SER A 368 21.37 36.97 28.56
CA SER A 368 21.40 36.49 29.94
C SER A 368 21.17 34.99 30.05
N THR A 369 21.84 34.38 31.02
CA THR A 369 21.77 32.96 31.39
C THR A 369 20.35 32.46 31.72
N GLY A 370 19.40 33.36 32.00
CA GLY A 370 18.00 33.02 32.28
C GLY A 370 17.17 32.65 31.05
N ASP A 371 17.51 33.21 29.88
CA ASP A 371 16.78 32.95 28.63
C ASP A 371 17.17 31.61 28.01
N LEU A 372 18.44 31.21 28.16
CA LEU A 372 18.94 29.89 27.75
C LEU A 372 18.34 28.73 28.55
N LEU A 373 18.09 28.91 29.85
CA LEU A 373 17.50 27.85 30.68
C LEU A 373 16.01 27.63 30.33
N ARG A 374 15.31 28.69 29.92
CA ARG A 374 13.91 28.63 29.47
C ARG A 374 13.77 27.96 28.10
N GLU A 375 14.77 28.12 27.23
CA GLU A 375 14.81 27.47 25.92
C GLU A 375 15.20 25.98 26.00
N ILE A 376 16.09 25.60 26.93
CA ILE A 376 16.45 24.20 27.17
C ILE A 376 15.28 23.42 27.80
N THR A 377 14.53 24.04 28.72
CA THR A 377 13.39 23.37 29.40
C THR A 377 12.17 23.23 28.47
N SER A 378 12.01 24.13 27.51
CA SER A 378 11.00 24.07 26.44
C SER A 378 11.30 22.98 25.40
N LYS A 379 12.58 22.65 25.16
CA LYS A 379 13.00 21.65 24.16
C LYS A 379 13.11 20.22 24.72
N ALA A 380 13.31 20.04 26.02
CA ALA A 380 13.37 18.71 26.65
C ALA A 380 12.00 18.00 26.72
N SER A 381 10.92 18.75 26.92
CA SER A 381 9.54 18.22 26.98
C SER A 381 8.99 17.83 25.60
N LEU A 382 9.53 18.42 24.53
CA LEU A 382 9.20 18.08 23.13
C LEU A 382 9.96 16.85 22.61
N LEU A 383 11.13 16.52 23.19
CA LEU A 383 11.89 15.31 22.84
C LEU A 383 11.32 14.05 23.50
N ALA A 384 10.92 14.12 24.77
CA ALA A 384 10.37 12.95 25.47
C ALA A 384 9.03 12.49 24.88
N LEU A 385 8.16 13.42 24.45
CA LEU A 385 6.93 13.08 23.73
C LEU A 385 7.22 12.53 22.33
N LYS A 386 8.24 13.05 21.63
CA LYS A 386 8.66 12.52 20.32
C LYS A 386 9.36 11.17 20.38
N GLU A 387 10.13 10.87 21.42
CA GLU A 387 10.71 9.53 21.64
C GLU A 387 9.63 8.50 21.99
N VAL A 388 8.59 8.88 22.72
CA VAL A 388 7.44 8.00 22.98
C VAL A 388 6.60 7.78 21.72
N GLU A 389 6.48 8.78 20.85
CA GLU A 389 5.78 8.67 19.57
C GLU A 389 6.57 7.85 18.55
N LEU A 390 7.90 8.03 18.50
CA LEU A 390 8.81 7.25 17.67
C LEU A 390 8.90 5.79 18.16
N ALA A 391 8.99 5.57 19.46
CA ALA A 391 8.93 4.23 20.05
C ALA A 391 7.56 3.58 19.81
N ARG A 392 6.44 4.33 19.86
CA ARG A 392 5.12 3.83 19.46
C ARG A 392 5.05 3.49 17.97
N ALA A 393 5.70 4.27 17.11
CA ALA A 393 5.73 4.02 15.67
C ALA A 393 6.58 2.78 15.34
N GLU A 394 7.78 2.64 15.91
CA GLU A 394 8.62 1.44 15.78
C GLU A 394 7.95 0.20 16.40
N LEU A 395 7.33 0.33 17.59
CA LEU A 395 6.54 -0.75 18.17
C LEU A 395 5.36 -1.11 17.28
N LYS A 396 4.66 -0.15 16.68
CA LYS A 396 3.53 -0.42 15.78
C LYS A 396 4.00 -1.09 14.49
N GLU A 397 5.14 -0.70 13.92
CA GLU A 397 5.70 -1.30 12.70
C GLU A 397 6.27 -2.70 12.96
N HIS A 398 6.96 -2.91 14.08
CA HIS A 398 7.39 -4.24 14.52
C HIS A 398 6.21 -5.14 14.92
N VAL A 399 5.13 -4.57 15.49
CA VAL A 399 3.91 -5.32 15.82
C VAL A 399 3.09 -5.62 14.57
N ASP A 400 2.95 -4.70 13.62
CA ASP A 400 2.17 -4.91 12.39
C ASP A 400 2.86 -5.90 11.45
N SER A 401 4.20 -5.86 11.33
CA SER A 401 4.97 -6.86 10.58
C SER A 401 4.91 -8.25 11.23
N GLN A 402 5.01 -8.33 12.57
CA GLN A 402 4.83 -9.59 13.30
C GLN A 402 3.38 -10.10 13.26
N ILE A 403 2.38 -9.22 13.27
CA ILE A 403 0.96 -9.56 13.12
C ILE A 403 0.68 -10.02 11.69
N ALA A 404 1.28 -9.40 10.66
CA ALA A 404 1.16 -9.83 9.28
C ALA A 404 1.76 -11.22 9.07
N MET A 405 2.94 -11.48 9.65
CA MET A 405 3.57 -12.79 9.65
C MET A 405 2.72 -13.82 10.41
N ALA A 406 2.17 -13.47 11.58
CA ALA A 406 1.27 -14.33 12.35
C ALA A 406 -0.04 -14.64 11.60
N LYS A 407 -0.61 -13.66 10.89
CA LYS A 407 -1.80 -13.84 10.04
C LYS A 407 -1.49 -14.76 8.86
N ALA A 408 -0.36 -14.56 8.18
CA ALA A 408 0.08 -15.41 7.07
C ALA A 408 0.34 -16.85 7.55
N LEU A 409 0.97 -17.03 8.72
CA LEU A 409 1.22 -18.34 9.31
C LEU A 409 -0.07 -19.02 9.75
N ALA A 410 -1.04 -18.28 10.29
CA ALA A 410 -2.36 -18.81 10.63
C ALA A 410 -3.14 -19.27 9.39
N VAL A 411 -3.11 -18.48 8.30
CA VAL A 411 -3.72 -18.87 7.03
C VAL A 411 -3.02 -20.10 6.45
N ALA A 412 -1.68 -20.13 6.44
CA ALA A 412 -0.90 -21.28 5.99
C ALA A 412 -1.18 -22.53 6.83
N ALA A 413 -1.34 -22.40 8.16
CA ALA A 413 -1.71 -23.51 9.03
C ALA A 413 -3.12 -24.05 8.73
N VAL A 414 -4.09 -23.17 8.45
CA VAL A 414 -5.44 -23.58 8.05
C VAL A 414 -5.43 -24.31 6.71
N PHE A 415 -4.74 -23.79 5.70
CA PHE A 415 -4.63 -24.44 4.40
C PHE A 415 -3.81 -25.74 4.46
N GLY A 416 -2.74 -25.77 5.25
CA GLY A 416 -1.95 -26.98 5.50
C GLY A 416 -2.77 -28.07 6.18
N LEU A 417 -3.57 -27.70 7.18
CA LEU A 417 -4.50 -28.62 7.83
C LEU A 417 -5.58 -29.12 6.86
N ALA A 418 -6.16 -28.24 6.05
CA ALA A 418 -7.14 -28.62 5.04
C ALA A 418 -6.55 -29.59 3.99
N ALA A 419 -5.34 -29.31 3.49
CA ALA A 419 -4.64 -30.18 2.55
C ALA A 419 -4.30 -31.54 3.18
N PHE A 420 -3.88 -31.56 4.45
CA PHE A 420 -3.63 -32.79 5.19
C PHE A 420 -4.90 -33.64 5.35
N LEU A 421 -6.03 -33.02 5.71
CA LEU A 421 -7.33 -33.71 5.80
C LEU A 421 -7.76 -34.29 4.44
N LEU A 422 -7.58 -33.55 3.35
CA LEU A 422 -7.85 -34.05 1.99
C LEU A 422 -6.94 -35.22 1.60
N LEU A 423 -5.66 -35.20 2.00
CA LEU A 423 -4.74 -36.33 1.83
C LEU A 423 -5.19 -37.58 2.59
N LEU A 424 -5.70 -37.42 3.82
CA LEU A 424 -6.26 -38.55 4.58
C LEU A 424 -7.48 -39.14 3.87
N VAL A 425 -8.39 -38.30 3.38
CA VAL A 425 -9.56 -38.73 2.60
C VAL A 425 -9.13 -39.45 1.32
N ALA A 426 -8.16 -38.89 0.59
CA ALA A 426 -7.58 -39.54 -0.59
C ALA A 426 -6.94 -40.90 -0.26
N GLY A 427 -6.25 -41.00 0.88
CA GLY A 427 -5.70 -42.25 1.39
C GLY A 427 -6.77 -43.31 1.69
N VAL A 428 -7.90 -42.90 2.29
CA VAL A 428 -9.05 -43.80 2.49
C VAL A 428 -9.59 -44.29 1.15
N PHE A 429 -9.81 -43.39 0.18
CA PHE A 429 -10.27 -43.77 -1.16
C PHE A 429 -9.29 -44.71 -1.87
N ALA A 430 -7.98 -44.49 -1.76
CA ALA A 430 -6.98 -45.40 -2.32
C ALA A 430 -7.06 -46.80 -1.69
N LEU A 431 -7.22 -46.89 -0.36
CA LEU A 431 -7.38 -48.17 0.33
C LEU A 431 -8.72 -48.86 0.04
N THR A 432 -9.77 -48.10 -0.30
CA THR A 432 -11.07 -48.69 -0.69
C THR A 432 -11.00 -49.53 -1.97
N GLN A 433 -9.93 -49.41 -2.77
CA GLN A 433 -9.70 -50.30 -3.92
C GLN A 433 -9.32 -51.73 -3.49
N PHE A 434 -8.81 -51.91 -2.28
CA PHE A 434 -8.32 -53.19 -1.76
C PHE A 434 -9.15 -53.72 -0.57
N PHE A 435 -9.79 -52.83 0.19
CA PHE A 435 -10.55 -53.16 1.39
C PHE A 435 -11.94 -52.50 1.40
N GLU A 436 -12.85 -53.01 2.21
CA GLU A 436 -14.14 -52.35 2.44
C GLU A 436 -13.97 -50.96 3.07
N GLY A 437 -14.84 -50.01 2.71
CA GLY A 437 -14.67 -48.60 3.05
C GLY A 437 -14.57 -48.30 4.54
N TRP A 438 -15.29 -49.07 5.38
CA TRP A 438 -15.21 -48.92 6.84
C TRP A 438 -13.85 -49.38 7.40
N LEU A 439 -13.26 -50.43 6.81
CA LEU A 439 -11.96 -50.96 7.20
C LEU A 439 -10.82 -50.04 6.73
N ALA A 440 -10.91 -49.52 5.50
CA ALA A 440 -9.97 -48.53 4.97
C ALA A 440 -9.91 -47.26 5.86
N ALA A 441 -11.06 -46.75 6.29
CA ALA A 441 -11.15 -45.62 7.21
C ALA A 441 -10.52 -45.93 8.58
N LEU A 442 -10.76 -47.12 9.14
CA LEU A 442 -10.15 -47.56 10.39
C LEU A 442 -8.64 -47.68 10.31
N ILE A 443 -8.10 -48.19 9.20
CA ILE A 443 -6.65 -48.34 9.01
C ILE A 443 -5.97 -46.96 8.98
N VAL A 444 -6.49 -46.02 8.19
CA VAL A 444 -5.95 -44.65 8.11
C VAL A 444 -6.05 -43.94 9.46
N ALA A 445 -7.18 -44.07 10.16
CA ALA A 445 -7.35 -43.50 11.50
C ALA A 445 -6.37 -44.11 12.52
N GLY A 446 -6.14 -45.42 12.47
CA GLY A 446 -5.20 -46.14 13.35
C GLY A 446 -3.75 -45.66 13.15
N VAL A 447 -3.32 -45.48 11.90
CA VAL A 447 -1.98 -44.95 11.59
C VAL A 447 -1.83 -43.53 12.14
N CYS A 448 -2.82 -42.66 11.95
CA CYS A 448 -2.79 -41.30 12.51
C CYS A 448 -2.72 -41.28 14.05
N LEU A 449 -3.50 -42.14 14.72
CA LEU A 449 -3.46 -42.28 16.17
C LEU A 449 -2.10 -42.76 16.67
N LEU A 450 -1.46 -43.68 15.96
CA LEU A 450 -0.12 -44.17 16.31
C LEU A 450 0.92 -43.05 16.19
N VAL A 451 0.89 -42.27 15.12
CA VAL A 451 1.77 -41.11 14.94
C VAL A 451 1.53 -40.06 16.04
N ALA A 452 0.27 -39.78 16.38
CA ALA A 452 -0.08 -38.86 17.47
C ALA A 452 0.41 -39.36 18.84
N ALA A 453 0.30 -40.67 19.12
CA ALA A 453 0.77 -41.27 20.36
C ALA A 453 2.30 -41.21 20.48
N VAL A 454 3.02 -41.52 19.41
CA VAL A 454 4.49 -41.47 19.37
C VAL A 454 4.98 -40.03 19.55
N THR A 455 4.46 -39.08 18.78
CA THR A 455 4.87 -37.67 18.89
C THR A 455 4.50 -37.07 20.25
N GLY A 456 3.31 -37.37 20.77
CA GLY A 456 2.87 -36.97 22.11
C GLY A 456 3.78 -37.54 23.21
N TRP A 457 4.19 -38.80 23.09
CA TRP A 457 5.10 -39.44 24.04
C TRP A 457 6.52 -38.85 23.98
N LEU A 458 7.07 -38.59 22.79
CA LEU A 458 8.36 -37.90 22.63
C LEU A 458 8.32 -36.48 23.20
N GLY A 459 7.24 -35.74 22.96
CA GLY A 459 7.02 -34.41 23.53
C GLY A 459 6.95 -34.43 25.05
N TRP A 460 6.25 -35.42 25.62
CA TRP A 460 6.16 -35.64 27.06
C TRP A 460 7.51 -35.99 27.69
N ARG A 461 8.34 -36.78 26.99
CA ARG A 461 9.70 -37.14 27.41
C ARG A 461 10.65 -35.94 27.43
N LYS A 462 10.44 -34.94 26.58
CA LYS A 462 11.21 -33.70 26.52
C LYS A 462 10.70 -32.62 27.48
N ARG A 463 9.77 -32.93 28.39
CA ARG A 463 9.25 -31.96 29.36
C ARG A 463 10.35 -31.50 30.30
N LEU A 464 10.93 -30.33 30.02
CA LEU A 464 11.93 -29.65 30.84
C LEU A 464 11.33 -29.29 32.20
N THR A 465 11.62 -30.09 33.23
CA THR A 465 11.19 -29.92 34.62
C THR A 465 11.99 -28.85 35.39
N ARG A 466 12.52 -27.82 34.74
CA ARG A 466 13.16 -26.67 35.41
C ARG A 466 12.82 -25.35 34.71
N PRO A 467 11.80 -24.61 35.17
CA PRO A 467 11.52 -23.30 34.60
C PRO A 467 12.50 -22.25 35.15
N LEU A 468 13.37 -21.78 34.26
CA LEU A 468 13.83 -20.39 34.15
C LEU A 468 14.51 -19.75 35.39
N ALA A 469 15.67 -20.28 35.80
CA ALA A 469 16.56 -19.57 36.73
C ALA A 469 17.15 -18.27 36.14
N ARG A 470 17.32 -18.19 34.81
CA ARG A 470 17.84 -17.00 34.12
C ARG A 470 16.81 -15.86 34.06
N THR A 471 15.57 -16.17 33.67
CA THR A 471 14.50 -15.16 33.53
C THR A 471 14.11 -14.53 34.86
N ARG A 472 14.21 -15.30 35.96
CA ARG A 472 13.94 -14.77 37.30
C ARG A 472 15.02 -13.82 37.83
N ARG A 473 16.25 -13.93 37.31
CA ARG A 473 17.38 -13.06 37.68
C ARG A 473 17.27 -11.72 36.94
N THR A 474 17.01 -11.77 35.64
CA THR A 474 16.80 -10.58 34.80
C THR A 474 15.57 -9.79 35.25
N LEU A 475 14.44 -10.45 35.52
CA LEU A 475 13.25 -9.77 36.05
C LEU A 475 13.46 -9.15 37.45
N LYS A 476 14.38 -9.67 38.26
CA LYS A 476 14.73 -9.09 39.56
C LYS A 476 15.63 -7.86 39.41
N GLU A 477 16.59 -7.93 38.49
CA GLU A 477 17.46 -6.80 38.13
C GLU A 477 16.64 -5.67 37.49
N ASP A 478 15.73 -6.01 36.57
CA ASP A 478 14.82 -5.05 35.92
C ASP A 478 13.87 -4.38 36.92
N LEU A 479 13.38 -5.12 37.92
CA LEU A 479 12.57 -4.56 39.00
C LEU A 479 13.38 -3.70 39.98
N GLN A 480 14.67 -3.99 40.17
CA GLN A 480 15.54 -3.14 40.99
C GLN A 480 15.85 -1.83 40.28
N TRP A 481 16.17 -1.84 38.99
CA TRP A 481 16.37 -0.63 38.20
C TRP A 481 15.11 0.23 38.09
N ALA A 482 13.92 -0.39 37.92
CA ALA A 482 12.66 0.34 37.92
C ALA A 482 12.33 1.00 39.28
N LYS A 483 12.83 0.43 40.38
CA LYS A 483 12.60 0.97 41.73
C LYS A 483 13.60 2.07 42.10
N GLU A 484 14.83 1.98 41.60
CA GLU A 484 15.84 3.03 41.71
C GLU A 484 15.56 4.24 40.80
N ALA A 485 14.85 4.06 39.69
CA ALA A 485 14.43 5.16 38.82
C ALA A 485 13.19 5.93 39.32
N VAL A 486 12.48 5.40 40.33
CA VAL A 486 11.22 5.98 40.86
C VAL A 486 11.38 6.50 42.30
N ALA A 487 12.52 6.23 42.95
CA ALA A 487 12.91 6.83 44.24
C ALA A 487 13.91 7.96 44.02
#